data_AF-A0A949CTM0-F1
#
_entry.id   AF-A0A949CTM0-F1
#
_cell.length_a   1.000
_cell.length_b   1.000
_cell.length_c   1.000
_cell.angle_alpha   90.00
_cell.angle_beta   90.00
_cell.angle_gamma   90.00
#
_symmetry.space_group_name_H-M   'P 1'
#
loop_
_entity.id
_entity.type
_entity.pdbx_description
1 polymer ?
#
loop_
_entity_poly.entity_id
_entity_poly.type
_entity_poly.pdbx_seq_one_letter_code
_entity_poly.pdbx_strand_id
1 'polypeptide(L)' 'MERYQITVDKDSQIRNDPNDWSDDPRYIVDLLKRIVRVSLETVRIINSLPPLNEK' A
#
# COMPACT_ATOMS: atom_id res chain seq x y z
N MET A 1 -7.16 -2.73 3.32
CA MET A 1 -7.36 -1.26 3.45
C MET A 1 -7.31 -0.84 4.93
N GLU A 2 -6.56 -1.54 5.78
CA GLU A 2 -6.66 -1.38 7.24
C GLU A 2 -5.78 -0.27 7.81
N ARG A 3 -4.79 0.22 7.05
CA ARG A 3 -3.82 1.24 7.53
C ARG A 3 -4.13 2.68 7.12
N TYR A 4 -4.90 2.89 6.06
CA TYR A 4 -5.25 4.24 5.56
C TYR A 4 -6.66 4.61 6.01
N GLN A 5 -6.84 4.65 7.34
CA GLN A 5 -8.08 5.03 8.00
C GLN A 5 -7.75 5.86 9.24
N ILE A 6 -8.65 6.76 9.61
CA ILE A 6 -8.51 7.54 10.85
C ILE A 6 -8.76 6.59 12.02
N THR A 7 -7.81 6.49 12.94
CA THR A 7 -7.97 5.73 14.18
C THR A 7 -7.57 6.56 15.38
N VAL A 8 -8.06 6.15 16.56
CA VAL A 8 -7.65 6.71 17.83
C VAL A 8 -7.30 5.54 18.73
N ASP A 9 -6.07 5.53 19.25
CA ASP A 9 -5.65 4.52 20.21
C ASP A 9 -6.43 4.68 21.52
N LYS A 10 -6.94 3.58 22.07
CA LYS A 10 -7.86 3.65 23.23
C LYS A 10 -7.14 4.01 24.53
N ASP A 11 -5.91 3.56 24.70
CA ASP A 11 -5.19 3.73 25.96
C ASP A 11 -4.49 5.09 26.01
N SER A 12 -3.83 5.47 24.92
CA SER A 12 -3.09 6.74 24.82
C SER A 12 -3.91 7.92 24.29
N GLN A 13 -5.08 7.66 23.68
CA GLN A 13 -5.89 8.66 22.98
C GLN A 13 -5.17 9.34 21.81
N ILE A 14 -4.06 8.76 21.33
CA ILE A 14 -3.32 9.28 20.18
C ILE A 14 -4.14 9.04 18.91
N ARG A 15 -4.49 10.14 18.23
CA ARG A 15 -5.12 10.12 16.90
C ARG A 15 -4.08 9.82 15.84
N ASN A 16 -4.38 8.86 14.99
CA ASN A 16 -3.64 8.57 13.77
C ASN A 16 -4.52 8.93 12.58
N ASP A 17 -4.19 10.04 11.92
CA ASP A 17 -4.84 10.48 10.69
C ASP A 17 -3.85 10.35 9.52
N PRO A 18 -4.11 9.44 8.56
CA PRO A 18 -3.19 9.24 7.44
C PRO A 18 -3.15 10.45 6.48
N ASN A 19 -4.12 11.37 6.55
CA ASN A 19 -4.12 12.58 5.74
C ASN A 19 -3.08 13.60 6.22
N ASP A 20 -2.61 13.50 7.47
CA ASP A 20 -1.58 14.38 8.04
C ASP A 20 -0.16 14.04 7.53
N TRP A 21 0.00 12.94 6.80
CA TRP A 21 1.31 12.48 6.31
C TRP A 21 1.87 13.33 5.16
N SER A 22 1.01 13.93 4.34
CA SER A 22 1.43 14.65 3.13
C SER A 22 0.58 15.89 2.91
N ASP A 23 1.22 16.99 2.50
CA ASP A 23 0.54 18.21 2.10
C ASP A 23 -0.25 18.07 0.79
N ASP A 24 -0.03 16.99 0.02
CA ASP A 24 -0.81 16.69 -1.18
C ASP A 24 -2.10 15.92 -0.80
N PRO A 25 -3.30 16.53 -0.96
CA PRO A 25 -4.56 15.88 -0.62
C PRO A 25 -4.85 14.64 -1.49
N ARG A 26 -4.15 14.47 -2.61
CA ARG A 26 -4.30 13.30 -3.49
C ARG A 26 -3.34 12.17 -3.17
N TYR A 27 -2.44 12.33 -2.20
CA TYR A 27 -1.39 11.37 -1.91
C TYR A 27 -1.90 9.93 -1.78
N ILE A 28 -2.92 9.70 -0.93
CA ILE A 28 -3.44 8.35 -0.64
C ILE A 28 -4.08 7.73 -1.89
N VAL A 29 -4.87 8.48 -2.66
CA VAL A 29 -5.55 7.96 -3.85
C VAL A 29 -4.55 7.67 -4.98
N ASP A 30 -3.55 8.51 -5.17
CA ASP A 30 -2.53 8.29 -6.18
C ASP A 30 -1.55 7.19 -5.76
N LEU A 31 -1.29 7.01 -4.46
CA LEU A 31 -0.60 5.84 -3.92
C LEU A 31 -1.35 4.54 -4.21
N LEU A 32 -2.67 4.50 -3.98
CA LEU A 32 -3.48 3.32 -4.27
C LEU A 32 -3.39 2.91 -5.75
N LYS A 33 -3.47 3.88 -6.67
CA LYS A 33 -3.28 3.64 -8.11
C LYS A 33 -1.92 3.03 -8.42
N ARG A 34 -0.85 3.54 -7.80
CA ARG A 34 0.51 3.00 -7.96
C ARG A 34 0.60 1.58 -7.41
N ILE A 35 0.01 1.30 -6.26
CA ILE A 35 -0.01 -0.05 -5.66
C ILE A 35 -0.71 -1.04 -6.60
N VAL A 36 -1.88 -0.70 -7.14
CA VAL A 36 -2.59 -1.57 -8.11
C VAL A 36 -1.71 -1.88 -9.32
N ARG A 37 -1.05 -0.87 -9.90
CA ARG A 37 -0.11 -1.07 -11.00
C ARG A 37 1.04 -2.00 -10.59
N VAL A 38 1.71 -1.72 -9.46
CA VAL A 38 2.82 -2.54 -8.97
C VAL A 38 2.37 -3.98 -8.76
N SER A 39 1.20 -4.23 -8.17
CA SER A 39 0.68 -5.59 -7.98
C SER A 39 0.52 -6.35 -9.31
N LEU A 40 -0.05 -5.71 -10.34
CA LEU A 40 -0.22 -6.33 -11.65
C LEU A 40 1.11 -6.58 -12.37
N GLU A 41 2.03 -5.62 -12.34
CA GLU A 41 3.36 -5.78 -12.94
C GLU A 41 4.17 -6.87 -12.22
N THR A 42 4.07 -6.96 -10.89
CA THR A 42 4.71 -8.04 -10.12
C THR A 42 4.23 -9.41 -10.57
N VAL A 43 2.91 -9.60 -10.75
CA VAL A 43 2.37 -10.88 -11.24
C VAL A 43 2.85 -11.17 -12.66
N ARG A 44 2.91 -10.17 -13.55
CA ARG A 44 3.47 -10.35 -14.90
C ARG A 44 4.93 -10.81 -14.87
N ILE A 45 5.75 -10.19 -14.01
CA ILE A 45 7.17 -10.55 -13.85
C ILE A 45 7.27 -11.99 -13.34
N ILE A 46 6.52 -12.36 -12.31
CA ILE A 46 6.50 -13.73 -11.77
C ILE A 46 6.16 -14.74 -12.87
N ASN A 47 5.13 -14.45 -13.68
CA ASN A 47 4.72 -15.33 -14.78
C ASN A 47 5.75 -15.40 -15.92
N SER A 48 6.67 -14.45 -16.01
CA SER A 48 7.75 -14.42 -17.02
C SER A 48 9.03 -15.12 -16.55
N LEU A 49 9.11 -15.52 -15.28
CA LEU A 49 10.27 -16.21 -14.75
C LEU A 49 10.40 -17.62 -15.36
N PRO A 50 11.63 -18.11 -15.59
CA PRO A 50 11.84 -19.49 -16.00
C PRO A 50 11.40 -20.48 -14.90
N PRO A 51 11.13 -21.75 -15.26
CA PRO A 51 10.85 -22.78 -14.28
C PRO A 51 12.01 -22.92 -13.28
N LEU A 52 11.67 -23.16 -12.03
CA LEU A 52 12.63 -23.45 -10.99
C LEU A 52 13.25 -24.83 -11.25
N ASN A 53 14.55 -24.86 -11.52
CA ASN A 53 15.33 -26.09 -11.63
C ASN A 53 15.86 -26.46 -10.24
N GLU A 54 15.03 -27.15 -9.46
CA GLU A 54 15.46 -27.77 -8.21
C GLU A 54 16.03 -29.17 -8.52
N LYS A 55 17.20 -29.48 -7.95
CA LYS A 55 17.93 -30.74 -8.16
C LYS A 55 17.33 -31.89 -7.36
#